data_AF-A0A2V7RML2-F1
#
_entry.id   AF-A0A2V7RML2-F1
#
_cell.length_a   1.000
_cell.length_b   1.000
_cell.length_c   1.000
_cell.angle_alpha   90.00
_cell.angle_beta   90.00
_cell.angle_gamma   90.00
#
_symmetry.space_group_name_H-M   'P 1'
#
loop_
_entity.id
_entity.type
_entity.pdbx_description
1 polymer ?
#
loop_
_entity_poly.entity_id
_entity_poly.type
_entity_poly.pdbx_seq_one_letter_code
_entity_poly.pdbx_strand_id
1 'polypeptide(L)'
;SPAGGGGFDGFVFTPDPAPLDTNLLVGGLPAARSLLRVNLPRAIRDSTQIVRATLILVASDSVRGVPSDSFVLFVHPAAVDLGAKSSILRDPFLAPDSAVIHVGFTDTVRIEITNILRRWQADTSLPRSLVLHQGPDFPFEGVTLAEVRFFSSRAALRRPTLRLTYVPRLTFAP
;
A
#
# COMPACT_ATOMS: atom_id res chain seq x y z
N SER A 1 -44.19 33.18 27.24
CA SER A 1 -43.16 32.82 28.24
C SER A 1 -43.05 31.32 28.38
N PRO A 2 -41.83 30.78 28.60
CA PRO A 2 -41.29 29.65 27.85
C PRO A 2 -40.96 28.43 28.74
N ALA A 3 -40.57 27.30 28.14
CA ALA A 3 -39.35 26.54 28.47
C ALA A 3 -39.44 25.08 27.95
N GLY A 4 -38.35 24.61 27.35
CA GLY A 4 -38.19 23.20 26.99
C GLY A 4 -37.26 22.94 25.80
N GLY A 5 -36.27 23.81 25.55
CA GLY A 5 -35.19 23.50 24.61
C GLY A 5 -34.29 22.44 25.23
N GLY A 6 -34.45 21.18 24.82
CA GLY A 6 -33.52 20.11 25.15
C GLY A 6 -32.15 20.42 24.57
N GLY A 7 -31.24 20.89 25.42
CA GLY A 7 -29.84 21.10 25.04
C GLY A 7 -29.21 19.75 24.73
N PHE A 8 -28.68 19.61 23.51
CA PHE A 8 -27.78 18.51 23.17
C PHE A 8 -26.43 18.76 23.85
N ASP A 9 -26.03 17.86 24.76
CA ASP A 9 -24.64 17.79 25.22
C ASP A 9 -23.79 17.19 24.09
N GLY A 10 -23.21 18.06 23.28
CA GLY A 10 -22.24 17.69 22.25
C GLY A 10 -20.85 17.61 22.85
N PHE A 11 -20.33 16.40 23.09
CA PHE A 11 -18.92 16.23 23.41
C PHE A 11 -18.10 16.37 22.13
N VAL A 12 -17.47 17.54 21.94
CA VAL A 12 -16.48 17.75 20.90
C VAL A 12 -15.15 17.18 21.38
N PHE A 13 -14.87 15.93 21.02
CA PHE A 13 -13.55 15.35 21.23
C PHE A 13 -12.59 15.94 20.20
N THR A 14 -11.63 16.75 20.66
CA THR A 14 -10.53 17.27 19.84
C THR A 14 -9.26 16.53 20.26
N PRO A 15 -8.90 15.40 19.62
CA PRO A 15 -7.68 14.70 19.96
C PRO A 15 -6.47 15.58 19.64
N ASP A 16 -5.42 15.45 20.44
CA ASP A 16 -4.11 15.98 20.06
C ASP A 16 -3.72 15.41 18.68
N PRO A 17 -3.05 16.21 17.82
CA PRO A 17 -2.55 15.70 16.56
C PRO A 17 -1.66 14.49 16.82
N ALA A 18 -2.00 13.36 16.20
CA ALA A 18 -1.16 12.17 16.31
C ALA A 18 0.28 12.53 15.92
N PRO A 19 1.29 12.03 16.65
CA PRO A 19 2.69 12.22 16.27
C PRO A 19 2.85 11.81 14.80
N LEU A 20 3.65 12.59 14.05
CA LEU A 20 3.87 12.31 12.64
C LEU A 20 4.47 10.90 12.49
N ASP A 21 3.66 9.93 12.07
CA ASP A 21 4.16 8.60 11.79
C ASP A 21 5.04 8.66 10.55
N THR A 22 6.32 8.39 10.74
CA THR A 22 7.28 8.35 9.64
C THR A 22 7.28 7.01 8.92
N ASN A 23 6.58 6.00 9.46
CA ASN A 23 6.41 4.68 8.88
C ASN A 23 5.15 4.60 8.02
N LEU A 24 5.03 3.50 7.28
CA LEU A 24 3.90 3.19 6.41
C LEU A 24 2.91 2.35 7.21
N LEU A 25 1.84 2.99 7.69
CA LEU A 25 0.75 2.32 8.38
C LEU A 25 -0.26 1.74 7.38
N VAL A 26 -0.68 0.51 7.61
CA VAL A 26 -1.76 -0.15 6.86
C VAL A 26 -2.69 -0.86 7.85
N GLY A 27 -4.00 -0.67 7.68
CA GLY A 27 -5.01 -1.25 8.57
C GLY A 27 -5.35 -0.35 9.76
N GLY A 28 -5.73 -0.97 10.88
CA GLY A 28 -6.12 -0.30 12.11
C GLY A 28 -7.52 0.33 12.07
N LEU A 29 -7.84 1.04 13.16
CA LEU A 29 -9.03 1.88 13.29
C LEU A 29 -8.65 3.28 13.78
N PRO A 30 -8.86 4.33 12.97
CA PRO A 30 -9.44 4.30 11.62
C PRO A 30 -8.54 3.58 10.60
N ALA A 31 -9.16 3.02 9.55
CA ALA A 31 -8.43 2.28 8.53
C ALA A 31 -7.45 3.19 7.77
N ALA A 32 -6.18 2.82 7.77
CA ALA A 32 -5.10 3.53 7.12
C ALA A 32 -4.64 2.82 5.83
N ARG A 33 -4.28 3.64 4.84
CA ARG A 33 -3.61 3.23 3.60
C ARG A 33 -2.26 3.89 3.50
N SER A 34 -1.33 3.20 2.85
CA SER A 34 -0.01 3.75 2.54
C SER A 34 0.21 3.85 1.03
N LEU A 35 0.88 4.93 0.60
CA LEU A 35 1.25 5.15 -0.80
C LEU A 35 2.76 4.97 -0.97
N LEU A 36 3.17 4.19 -1.95
CA LEU A 36 4.56 3.99 -2.34
C LEU A 36 4.77 4.49 -3.76
N ARG A 37 5.68 5.47 -3.95
CA ARG A 37 6.09 5.92 -5.28
C ARG A 37 7.32 5.17 -5.74
N VAL A 38 7.23 4.50 -6.87
CA VAL A 38 8.29 3.69 -7.46
C VAL A 38 9.04 4.51 -8.49
N ASN A 39 10.34 4.71 -8.26
CA ASN A 39 11.22 5.26 -9.28
C ASN A 39 11.67 4.13 -10.23
N LEU A 40 10.88 3.86 -11.28
CA LEU A 40 11.20 2.87 -12.29
C LEU A 40 12.00 3.51 -13.44
N PRO A 41 13.27 3.12 -13.68
CA PRO A 41 14.07 3.67 -14.77
C PRO A 41 13.42 3.44 -16.14
N ARG A 42 13.55 4.41 -17.05
CA ARG A 42 13.00 4.31 -18.42
C ARG A 42 13.52 3.09 -19.18
N ALA A 43 14.80 2.75 -19.01
CA ALA A 43 15.39 1.56 -19.64
C ALA A 43 14.63 0.27 -19.30
N ILE A 44 14.23 0.11 -18.03
CA ILE A 44 13.40 -1.03 -17.61
C ILE A 44 12.01 -0.94 -18.22
N ARG A 45 11.37 0.22 -18.09
CA ARG A 45 10.00 0.45 -18.55
C ARG A 45 9.84 0.15 -20.04
N ASP A 46 10.74 0.68 -20.87
CA ASP A 46 10.56 0.75 -22.33
C ASP A 46 11.30 -0.37 -23.09
N SER A 47 12.38 -0.91 -22.52
CA SER A 47 13.34 -1.73 -23.27
C SER A 47 13.66 -3.06 -22.62
N THR A 48 12.77 -3.58 -21.75
CA THR A 48 12.95 -4.88 -21.11
C THR A 48 11.68 -5.71 -21.09
N GLN A 49 11.85 -7.02 -21.04
CA GLN A 49 10.80 -7.94 -20.62
C GLN A 49 10.93 -8.17 -19.11
N ILE A 50 9.92 -7.76 -18.35
CA ILE A 50 9.86 -8.02 -16.91
C ILE A 50 9.47 -9.48 -16.68
N VAL A 51 10.41 -10.26 -16.13
CA VAL A 51 10.21 -11.66 -15.77
C VAL A 51 9.52 -11.76 -14.43
N ARG A 52 10.02 -11.02 -13.43
CA ARG A 52 9.48 -11.04 -12.07
C ARG A 52 9.72 -9.72 -11.35
N ALA A 53 8.75 -9.29 -10.55
CA ALA A 53 8.91 -8.16 -9.64
C ALA A 53 8.44 -8.53 -8.24
N THR A 54 9.26 -8.29 -7.21
CA THR A 54 8.90 -8.53 -5.82
C THR A 54 9.01 -7.24 -5.01
N LEU A 55 7.91 -6.79 -4.43
CA LEU A 55 7.90 -5.75 -3.41
C LEU A 55 8.33 -6.35 -2.08
N ILE A 56 9.33 -5.74 -1.46
CA ILE A 56 9.91 -6.16 -0.18
C ILE A 56 9.65 -5.05 0.84
N LEU A 57 8.88 -5.38 1.89
CA LEU A 57 8.47 -4.48 2.95
C LEU A 57 9.00 -5.02 4.29
N VAL A 58 9.75 -4.20 5.03
CA VAL A 58 10.30 -4.58 6.33
C VAL A 58 9.40 -4.01 7.42
N ALA A 59 8.84 -4.87 8.28
CA ALA A 59 8.03 -4.44 9.41
C ALA A 59 8.89 -3.59 10.38
N SER A 60 8.34 -2.48 10.88
CA SER A 60 9.02 -1.65 11.87
C SER A 60 8.84 -2.14 13.30
N ASP A 61 7.73 -2.84 13.54
CA ASP A 61 7.31 -3.41 14.82
C ASP A 61 6.53 -4.72 14.57
N SER A 62 6.26 -5.46 15.64
CA SER A 62 5.33 -6.58 15.60
C SER A 62 3.93 -6.13 15.16
N VAL A 63 3.33 -6.87 14.23
CA VAL A 63 1.96 -6.65 13.75
C VAL A 63 1.01 -6.69 14.93
N ARG A 64 0.21 -5.63 15.08
CA ARG A 64 -0.73 -5.48 16.19
C ARG A 64 -2.12 -5.97 15.76
N GLY A 65 -2.89 -6.46 16.72
CA GLY A 65 -4.23 -6.99 16.48
C GLY A 65 -4.60 -8.03 17.54
N VAL A 66 -5.65 -8.80 17.26
CA VAL A 66 -6.06 -9.93 18.12
C VAL A 66 -5.09 -11.10 17.91
N PRO A 67 -4.53 -11.71 18.97
CA PRO A 67 -3.66 -12.87 18.83
C PRO A 67 -4.34 -13.99 18.01
N SER A 68 -3.55 -14.68 17.18
CA SER A 68 -4.02 -15.72 16.25
C SER A 68 -4.92 -15.24 15.10
N ASP A 69 -5.17 -13.93 14.97
CA ASP A 69 -5.85 -13.35 13.80
C ASP A 69 -4.88 -13.16 12.63
N SER A 70 -5.43 -12.97 11.44
CA SER A 70 -4.69 -12.59 10.24
C SER A 70 -5.51 -11.69 9.32
N PHE A 71 -4.82 -10.95 8.46
CA PHE A 71 -5.47 -10.11 7.46
C PHE A 71 -4.71 -10.19 6.14
N VAL A 72 -5.38 -9.77 5.06
CA VAL A 72 -4.77 -9.68 3.74
C VAL A 72 -4.25 -8.26 3.52
N LEU A 73 -2.95 -8.16 3.25
CA LEU A 73 -2.33 -6.95 2.73
C LEU A 73 -2.38 -7.00 1.21
N PHE A 74 -3.11 -6.06 0.63
CA PHE A 74 -3.23 -5.89 -0.82
C PHE A 74 -2.34 -4.77 -1.33
N VAL A 75 -1.84 -4.97 -2.55
CA VAL A 75 -1.08 -3.99 -3.33
C VAL A 75 -1.83 -3.72 -4.62
N HIS A 76 -2.19 -2.47 -4.85
CA HIS A 76 -2.80 -2.03 -6.10
C HIS A 76 -1.96 -0.93 -6.77
N PRO A 77 -1.99 -0.82 -8.11
CA PRO A 77 -1.58 0.41 -8.76
C PRO A 77 -2.56 1.53 -8.42
N ALA A 78 -2.05 2.75 -8.28
CA ALA A 78 -2.90 3.93 -8.24
C ALA A 78 -3.43 4.24 -9.65
N ALA A 79 -4.70 4.63 -9.76
CA ALA A 79 -5.23 5.22 -11.00
C ALA A 79 -4.74 6.66 -11.17
N VAL A 80 -4.68 7.39 -10.06
CA VAL A 80 -4.16 8.75 -9.98
C VAL A 80 -3.34 8.91 -8.70
N ASP A 81 -2.22 9.63 -8.77
CA ASP A 81 -1.42 9.98 -7.59
C ASP A 81 -1.80 11.39 -7.11
N LEU A 82 -2.57 11.44 -6.02
CA LEU A 82 -2.97 12.67 -5.32
C LEU A 82 -2.49 12.63 -3.87
N GLY A 83 -1.35 11.95 -3.61
CA GLY A 83 -0.86 11.72 -2.25
C GLY A 83 -1.87 10.93 -1.41
N ALA A 84 -2.29 11.47 -0.26
CA ALA A 84 -3.23 10.82 0.66
C ALA A 84 -4.64 10.57 0.08
N LYS A 85 -4.96 11.14 -1.09
CA LYS A 85 -6.24 10.98 -1.79
C LYS A 85 -6.13 10.16 -3.08
N SER A 86 -5.01 9.46 -3.28
CA SER A 86 -4.81 8.61 -4.45
C SER A 86 -5.87 7.51 -4.52
N SER A 87 -6.46 7.30 -5.69
CA SER A 87 -7.44 6.23 -5.91
C SER A 87 -6.77 4.96 -6.42
N ILE A 88 -7.36 3.81 -6.10
CA ILE A 88 -6.93 2.51 -6.59
C ILE A 88 -7.39 2.33 -8.04
N LEU A 89 -6.51 1.83 -8.90
CA LEU A 89 -6.86 1.41 -10.26
C LEU A 89 -7.73 0.16 -10.19
N ARG A 90 -8.99 0.29 -10.61
CA ARG A 90 -9.89 -0.84 -10.83
C ARG A 90 -9.74 -1.32 -12.26
N ASP A 91 -8.97 -2.39 -12.44
CA ASP A 91 -8.78 -3.04 -13.72
C ASP A 91 -9.26 -4.51 -13.60
N PRO A 92 -10.35 -4.91 -14.29
CA PRO A 92 -10.90 -6.26 -14.16
C PRO A 92 -9.95 -7.35 -14.69
N PHE A 93 -8.92 -6.99 -15.45
CA PHE A 93 -7.92 -7.92 -15.97
C PHE A 93 -6.64 -7.98 -15.12
N LEU A 94 -6.55 -7.16 -14.07
CA LEU A 94 -5.42 -7.14 -13.15
C LEU A 94 -5.88 -7.63 -11.78
N ALA A 95 -5.64 -8.91 -11.51
CA ALA A 95 -5.86 -9.46 -10.17
C ALA A 95 -5.01 -8.69 -9.14
N PRO A 96 -5.54 -8.43 -7.93
CA PRO A 96 -4.77 -7.78 -6.88
C PRO A 96 -3.64 -8.68 -6.40
N ASP A 97 -2.46 -8.10 -6.23
CA ASP A 97 -1.32 -8.79 -5.64
C ASP A 97 -1.39 -8.65 -4.11
N SER A 98 -1.19 -9.73 -3.37
CA SER A 98 -1.44 -9.73 -1.93
C SER A 98 -0.55 -10.66 -1.11
N ALA A 99 -0.51 -10.45 0.20
CA ALA A 99 0.03 -11.40 1.17
C ALA A 99 -0.87 -11.49 2.41
N VAL A 100 -0.97 -12.69 3.00
CA VAL A 100 -1.59 -12.89 4.32
C VAL A 100 -0.57 -12.53 5.39
N ILE A 101 -0.97 -11.72 6.36
CA ILE A 101 -0.15 -11.29 7.49
C ILE A 101 -0.82 -11.77 8.76
N HIS A 102 -0.06 -12.47 9.60
CA HIS A 102 -0.50 -12.90 10.92
C HIS A 102 -0.16 -11.84 11.97
N VAL A 103 -1.05 -11.66 12.95
CA VAL A 103 -0.76 -10.84 14.13
C VAL A 103 0.44 -11.42 14.88
N GLY A 104 1.33 -10.55 15.36
CA GLY A 104 2.59 -10.95 15.99
C GLY A 104 3.76 -11.14 15.01
N PHE A 105 3.53 -11.08 13.70
CA PHE A 105 4.59 -11.17 12.69
C PHE A 105 5.54 -9.98 12.79
N THR A 106 6.85 -10.22 12.68
CA THR A 106 7.91 -9.21 12.82
C THR A 106 8.90 -9.15 11.66
N ASP A 107 8.77 -10.06 10.69
CA ASP A 107 9.74 -10.20 9.61
C ASP A 107 9.34 -9.39 8.36
N THR A 108 9.99 -9.66 7.24
CA THR A 108 9.86 -8.99 5.96
C THR A 108 8.74 -9.62 5.14
N VAL A 109 7.79 -8.79 4.71
CA VAL A 109 6.73 -9.18 3.78
C VAL A 109 7.25 -9.07 2.35
N ARG A 110 6.99 -10.12 1.54
CA ARG A 110 7.37 -10.18 0.13
C ARG A 110 6.14 -10.45 -0.72
N ILE A 111 5.82 -9.52 -1.61
CA ILE A 111 4.64 -9.60 -2.47
C ILE A 111 5.13 -9.59 -3.91
N GLU A 112 4.75 -10.58 -4.69
CA GLU A 112 5.01 -10.55 -6.12
C GLU A 112 4.07 -9.55 -6.78
N ILE A 113 4.62 -8.56 -7.48
CA ILE A 113 3.85 -7.49 -8.13
C ILE A 113 4.14 -7.40 -9.63
N THR A 114 4.49 -8.55 -10.23
CA THR A 114 4.91 -8.66 -11.63
C THR A 114 3.84 -8.10 -12.58
N ASN A 115 2.57 -8.38 -12.30
CA ASN A 115 1.46 -7.97 -13.15
C ASN A 115 1.24 -6.45 -13.10
N ILE A 116 1.40 -5.82 -11.93
CA ILE A 116 1.33 -4.35 -11.80
C ILE A 116 2.41 -3.67 -12.64
N LEU A 117 3.66 -4.15 -12.58
CA LEU A 117 4.73 -3.55 -13.37
C LEU A 117 4.52 -3.74 -14.87
N ARG A 118 4.05 -4.92 -15.29
CA ARG A 118 3.70 -5.15 -16.71
C ARG A 118 2.55 -4.25 -17.16
N ARG A 119 1.58 -3.96 -16.27
CA ARG A 119 0.52 -3.00 -16.57
C ARG A 119 1.07 -1.59 -16.80
N TRP A 120 2.04 -1.16 -16.00
CA TRP A 120 2.75 0.12 -16.22
C TRP A 120 3.63 0.14 -17.47
N GLN A 121 4.14 -1.01 -17.94
CA GLN A 121 4.82 -1.10 -19.23
C GLN A 121 3.82 -0.99 -20.40
N ALA A 122 2.63 -1.59 -20.26
CA ALA A 122 1.59 -1.56 -21.28
C ALA A 122 0.92 -0.18 -21.39
N ASP A 123 0.84 0.56 -20.29
CA ASP A 123 0.23 1.90 -20.24
C ASP A 123 1.10 2.87 -19.42
N THR A 124 1.83 3.71 -20.15
CA THR A 124 2.77 4.67 -19.55
C THR A 124 2.10 5.92 -18.99
N SER A 125 0.78 6.09 -19.21
CA SER A 125 -0.02 7.18 -18.64
C SER A 125 -0.30 6.97 -17.14
N LEU A 126 -0.23 5.71 -16.68
CA LEU A 126 -0.46 5.37 -15.28
C LEU A 126 0.66 5.91 -14.37
N PRO A 127 0.31 6.39 -13.17
CA PRO A 127 1.31 6.75 -12.17
C PRO A 127 2.04 5.51 -11.67
N ARG A 128 3.34 5.65 -11.38
CA ARG A 128 4.19 4.57 -10.84
C ARG A 128 4.07 4.53 -9.33
N SER A 129 2.84 4.45 -8.85
CA SER A 129 2.51 4.53 -7.43
C SER A 129 1.67 3.32 -7.03
N LEU A 130 2.01 2.71 -5.89
CA LEU A 130 1.31 1.58 -5.31
C LEU A 130 0.53 2.06 -4.08
N VAL A 131 -0.69 1.56 -3.94
CA VAL A 131 -1.51 1.74 -2.74
C VAL A 131 -1.50 0.42 -1.96
N LEU A 132 -1.09 0.50 -0.70
CA LEU A 132 -1.17 -0.57 0.27
C LEU A 132 -2.42 -0.39 1.12
N HIS A 133 -3.24 -1.44 1.23
CA HIS A 133 -4.42 -1.43 2.07
C HIS A 133 -4.74 -2.81 2.64
N GLN A 134 -5.54 -2.84 3.70
CA GLN A 134 -6.03 -4.04 4.37
C GLN A 134 -7.51 -4.23 4.06
N GLY A 135 -7.93 -5.46 3.76
CA GLY A 135 -9.33 -5.82 3.58
C GLY A 135 -9.49 -7.25 3.06
N PRO A 136 -10.73 -7.74 2.87
CA PRO A 136 -11.00 -8.94 2.10
C PRO A 136 -10.90 -8.68 0.58
N ASP A 137 -11.23 -7.46 0.13
CA ASP A 137 -10.93 -6.82 -1.16
C ASP A 137 -11.43 -5.36 -1.10
N PHE A 138 -11.05 -4.49 -2.04
CA PHE A 138 -11.54 -3.11 -2.12
C PHE A 138 -13.02 -3.05 -2.56
N PRO A 139 -13.92 -2.34 -1.83
CA PRO A 139 -13.64 -1.22 -0.91
C PRO A 139 -13.76 -1.55 0.59
N PHE A 140 -13.74 -2.81 0.99
CA PHE A 140 -13.94 -3.19 2.38
C PHE A 140 -12.66 -2.98 3.19
N GLU A 141 -12.63 -1.95 4.02
CA GLU A 141 -11.51 -1.61 4.92
C GLU A 141 -12.01 -1.44 6.36
N GLY A 142 -11.11 -1.55 7.32
CA GLY A 142 -11.46 -1.37 8.74
C GLY A 142 -12.33 -2.49 9.33
N VAL A 143 -12.40 -3.65 8.67
CA VAL A 143 -13.13 -4.84 9.14
C VAL A 143 -12.40 -5.62 10.25
N THR A 144 -11.12 -5.31 10.48
CA THR A 144 -10.31 -5.86 11.57
C THR A 144 -9.53 -4.75 12.26
N LEU A 145 -9.24 -4.95 13.56
CA LEU A 145 -8.40 -4.07 14.38
C LEU A 145 -6.91 -4.23 14.05
N ALA A 146 -6.54 -5.22 13.23
CA ALA A 146 -5.15 -5.49 12.92
C ALA A 146 -4.50 -4.30 12.19
N GLU A 147 -3.25 -4.01 12.52
CA GLU A 147 -2.43 -3.02 11.83
C GLU A 147 -0.99 -3.51 11.65
N VAL A 148 -0.39 -3.12 10.52
CA VAL A 148 1.03 -3.32 10.27
C VAL A 148 1.70 -1.98 9.95
N ARG A 149 2.91 -1.81 10.47
CA ARG A 149 3.77 -0.67 10.17
C ARG A 149 5.01 -1.17 9.44
N PHE A 150 5.31 -0.58 8.30
CA PHE A 150 6.54 -0.82 7.57
C PHE A 150 7.45 0.40 7.62
N PHE A 151 8.75 0.19 7.59
CA PHE A 151 9.69 1.29 7.38
C PHE A 151 9.36 2.04 6.08
N SER A 152 9.47 3.37 6.10
CA SER A 152 9.33 4.20 4.90
C SER A 152 10.65 4.41 4.17
N SER A 153 10.61 5.16 3.06
CA SER A 153 11.80 5.56 2.30
C SER A 153 12.82 6.37 3.12
N ARG A 154 12.42 6.91 4.29
CA ARG A 154 13.32 7.64 5.21
C ARG A 154 14.29 6.72 5.96
N ALA A 155 13.96 5.43 6.11
CA ALA A 155 14.80 4.46 6.82
C ALA A 155 15.81 3.82 5.85
N ALA A 156 16.95 4.48 5.61
CA ALA A 156 17.90 4.12 4.55
C ALA A 156 18.21 2.62 4.40
N LEU A 157 18.47 1.90 5.50
CA LEU A 157 18.84 0.48 5.48
C LEU A 157 17.65 -0.50 5.42
N ARG A 158 16.43 -0.04 5.72
CA ARG A 158 15.22 -0.88 5.83
C ARG A 158 14.08 -0.39 4.94
N ARG A 159 14.38 0.54 4.04
CA ARG A 159 13.40 1.17 3.13
C ARG A 159 12.71 0.11 2.25
N PRO A 160 11.45 0.35 1.85
CA PRO A 160 10.77 -0.49 0.88
C PRO A 160 11.61 -0.65 -0.38
N THR A 161 11.73 -1.89 -0.86
CA THR A 161 12.58 -2.22 -2.00
C THR A 161 11.81 -3.01 -3.04
N LEU A 162 12.01 -2.66 -4.31
CA LEU A 162 11.52 -3.43 -5.45
C LEU A 162 12.66 -4.26 -6.01
N ARG A 163 12.55 -5.58 -5.93
CA ARG A 163 13.50 -6.51 -6.56
C ARG A 163 12.95 -6.94 -7.91
N LEU A 164 13.71 -6.66 -8.98
CA LEU A 164 13.30 -6.92 -10.34
C LEU A 164 14.22 -7.94 -11.01
N THR A 165 13.63 -8.90 -11.70
CA THR A 165 14.30 -9.77 -12.68
C THR A 165 13.73 -9.45 -14.06
N TYR A 166 14.61 -9.12 -15.00
CA TYR A 166 14.23 -8.69 -16.35
C TYR A 166 15.23 -9.16 -17.39
N VAL A 167 14.77 -9.24 -18.64
CA VAL A 167 15.61 -9.51 -19.81
C VAL A 167 15.65 -8.25 -20.67
N PRO A 168 16.83 -7.65 -20.94
CA PRO A 168 16.96 -6.56 -21.89
C PRO A 168 16.46 -6.98 -23.28
N ARG A 169 15.68 -6.12 -23.94
CA ARG A 169 15.34 -6.31 -25.35
C ARG A 169 16.51 -5.79 -26.18
N LEU A 170 17.17 -6.67 -26.92
CA LEU A 170 18.17 -6.27 -27.90
C LEU A 170 17.44 -5.74 -29.13
N THR A 171 17.73 -4.50 -29.51
CA THR A 171 17.32 -3.96 -30.80
C THR A 171 18.46 -4.22 -31.78
N PHE A 172 18.23 -5.07 -32.78
CA PHE A 172 19.12 -5.16 -33.93
C PHE A 172 18.78 -4.00 -34.86
N ALA A 173 19.74 -3.10 -35.11
CA ALA A 173 19.57 -2.08 -36.15
C ALA A 173 19.56 -2.77 -37.54
N PRO A 174 18.74 -2.29 -38.49
CA PRO A 174 18.71 -2.82 -39.85
C PRO A 174 20.02 -2.56 -40.62
#